data_AF-B1KNB2-F1
#
_entry.id   AF-B1KNB2-F1
#
_cell.length_a   1.000
_cell.length_b   1.000
_cell.length_c   1.000
_cell.angle_alpha   90.00
_cell.angle_beta   90.00
_cell.angle_gamma   90.00
#
_symmetry.space_group_name_H-M   'P 1'
#
loop_
_entity.id
_entity.type
_entity.pdbx_description
1 polymer ?
#
loop_
_entity_poly.entity_id
_entity_poly.type
_entity_poly.pdbx_seq_one_letter_code
_entity_poly.pdbx_strand_id
1 'polypeptide(L)'
;MATSQEQWTQAFEILEHFERKLIEPKEFNWTYFKETTGVSKATLWRNENFRSEHARISKLIKKYKEKNADYDLEQSILSVKDHEILELKKQIFELEKKLGRERERLAYAAIIARQSNIDPNRFMEESPLLKAQANAKKNEINTPKIDDKALDRFRKKQ
;
A
#
# COMPACT_ATOMS: atom_id res chain seq x y z
N MET A 1 -2.32 10.58 -26.78
CA MET A 1 -0.96 10.80 -26.24
C MET A 1 -0.86 10.04 -24.94
N ALA A 2 -0.07 8.96 -24.90
CA ALA A 2 0.28 8.30 -23.65
C ALA A 2 1.47 9.06 -23.05
N THR A 3 1.37 9.48 -21.79
CA THR A 3 2.51 10.02 -21.06
C THR A 3 3.49 8.90 -20.77
N SER A 4 4.79 9.16 -20.90
CA SER A 4 5.81 8.17 -20.57
C SER A 4 5.89 7.97 -19.05
N GLN A 5 6.44 6.83 -18.63
CA GLN A 5 6.69 6.59 -17.20
C GLN A 5 7.62 7.65 -16.60
N GLU A 6 8.61 8.10 -17.37
CA GLU A 6 9.57 9.15 -16.98
C GLU A 6 8.89 10.49 -16.71
N GLN A 7 7.89 10.87 -17.51
CA GLN A 7 7.13 12.08 -17.30
C GLN A 7 6.29 12.03 -16.01
N TRP A 8 5.80 10.84 -15.66
CA TRP A 8 5.10 10.64 -14.39
C TRP A 8 6.05 10.72 -13.20
N THR A 9 7.20 10.05 -13.25
CA THR A 9 8.20 10.12 -12.18
C THR A 9 8.64 11.55 -11.96
N GLN A 10 8.94 12.30 -13.02
CA GLN A 10 9.28 13.73 -12.92
C GLN A 10 8.15 14.55 -12.29
N ALA A 11 6.88 14.30 -12.67
CA ALA A 11 5.75 15.02 -12.10
C ALA A 11 5.60 14.78 -10.58
N PHE A 12 5.85 13.55 -10.12
CA PHE A 12 5.84 13.20 -8.69
C PHE A 12 7.08 13.73 -7.95
N GLU A 13 8.25 13.73 -8.57
CA GLU A 13 9.47 14.32 -8.00
C GLU A 13 9.32 15.82 -7.75
N ILE A 14 8.70 16.56 -8.68
CA ILE A 14 8.42 17.99 -8.50
C ILE A 14 7.52 18.22 -7.28
N LEU A 15 6.50 17.37 -7.10
CA LEU A 15 5.63 17.40 -5.93
C LEU A 15 6.42 17.19 -4.62
N GLU A 16 7.31 16.20 -4.59
CA GLU A 16 8.20 15.93 -3.45
C GLU A 16 9.17 17.09 -3.18
N HIS A 17 9.68 17.74 -4.21
CA HIS A 17 10.56 18.91 -4.09
C HIS A 17 9.83 20.11 -3.46
N PHE A 18 8.57 20.35 -3.85
CA PHE A 18 7.75 21.37 -3.22
C PHE A 18 7.41 21.04 -1.76
N GLU A 19 7.17 19.76 -1.45
CA GLU A 19 6.97 19.31 -0.07
C GLU A 19 8.19 19.63 0.80
N ARG A 20 9.40 19.33 0.31
CA ARG A 20 10.67 19.57 1.01
C ARG A 20 11.14 21.03 0.99
N LYS A 21 10.38 21.94 0.36
CA LYS A 21 10.81 23.32 0.06
C LYS A 21 12.15 23.42 -0.68
N LEU A 22 12.50 22.42 -1.49
CA LEU A 22 13.65 22.51 -2.41
C LEU A 22 13.38 23.53 -3.53
N ILE A 23 12.10 23.71 -3.86
CA ILE A 23 11.60 24.75 -4.77
C ILE A 23 10.80 25.75 -3.95
N GLU A 24 10.88 27.03 -4.30
CA GLU A 24 10.12 28.06 -3.60
C GLU A 24 8.61 27.77 -3.67
N PRO A 25 7.88 27.77 -2.53
CA PRO A 25 6.43 27.53 -2.52
C PRO A 25 5.65 28.49 -3.44
N LYS A 26 6.19 29.69 -3.72
CA LYS A 26 5.60 30.70 -4.62
C LYS A 26 5.49 30.21 -6.06
N GLU A 27 6.42 29.36 -6.51
CA GLU A 27 6.47 28.81 -7.86
C GLU A 27 5.46 27.69 -8.10
N PHE A 28 4.72 27.28 -7.06
CA PHE A 28 3.69 26.25 -7.19
C PHE A 28 2.51 26.70 -8.05
N ASN A 29 2.63 26.45 -9.35
CA ASN A 29 1.64 26.76 -10.37
C ASN A 29 1.69 25.70 -11.50
N TRP A 30 0.62 25.60 -12.29
CA TRP A 30 0.54 24.62 -13.37
C TRP A 30 1.50 24.90 -14.53
N THR A 31 1.93 26.14 -14.69
CA THR A 31 2.92 26.53 -15.70
C THR A 31 4.27 25.87 -15.42
N TYR A 32 4.70 25.84 -14.16
CA TYR A 32 5.92 25.18 -13.73
C TYR A 32 5.92 23.68 -14.05
N PHE A 33 4.83 22.98 -13.72
CA PHE A 33 4.68 21.56 -14.07
C PHE A 33 4.72 21.33 -15.58
N LYS A 34 4.09 22.20 -16.36
CA LYS A 34 4.05 22.07 -17.82
C LYS A 34 5.43 22.32 -18.44
N GLU A 35 6.18 23.29 -17.95
CA GLU A 35 7.52 23.64 -18.43
C GLU A 35 8.55 22.55 -18.11
N THR A 36 8.45 21.95 -16.93
CA THR A 36 9.38 20.90 -16.46
C THR A 36 9.08 19.52 -17.03
N THR A 37 7.82 19.09 -17.03
CA THR A 37 7.43 17.73 -17.47
C THR A 37 7.00 17.66 -18.93
N GLY A 38 6.67 18.80 -19.55
CA GLY A 38 6.02 18.86 -20.87
C GLY A 38 4.56 18.38 -20.87
N VAL A 39 4.00 17.99 -19.73
CA VAL A 39 2.67 17.39 -19.64
C VAL A 39 1.61 18.44 -19.27
N SER A 40 0.46 18.37 -19.94
CA SER A 40 -0.67 19.25 -19.64
C SER A 40 -1.36 18.87 -18.32
N LYS A 41 -1.90 19.88 -17.62
CA LYS A 41 -2.75 19.66 -16.43
C LYS A 41 -3.85 18.63 -16.67
N ALA A 42 -4.55 18.72 -17.81
CA ALA A 42 -5.67 17.81 -18.11
C ALA A 42 -5.23 16.35 -18.16
N THR A 43 -3.99 16.08 -18.59
CA THR A 43 -3.43 14.73 -18.64
C THR A 43 -3.04 14.25 -17.24
N LEU A 44 -2.34 15.08 -16.46
CA LEU A 44 -1.93 14.75 -15.09
C LEU A 44 -3.15 14.52 -14.17
N TRP A 45 -4.21 15.31 -14.34
CA TRP A 45 -5.41 15.25 -13.50
C TRP A 45 -6.31 14.02 -13.75
N ARG A 46 -6.03 13.23 -14.79
CA ARG A 46 -6.71 11.95 -15.04
C ARG A 46 -6.25 10.85 -14.08
N ASN A 47 -5.05 10.98 -13.51
CA ASN A 47 -4.53 10.04 -12.53
C ASN A 47 -5.00 10.46 -11.12
N GLU A 48 -5.74 9.58 -10.46
CA GLU A 48 -6.29 9.83 -9.13
C GLU A 48 -5.21 10.01 -8.06
N ASN A 49 -4.13 9.21 -8.13
CA ASN A 49 -3.00 9.28 -7.20
C ASN A 49 -2.25 10.61 -7.32
N PHE A 50 -2.04 11.08 -8.55
CA PHE A 50 -1.41 12.39 -8.76
C PHE A 50 -2.29 13.52 -8.22
N ARG A 51 -3.60 13.42 -8.45
CA ARG A 51 -4.56 14.43 -7.98
C ARG A 51 -4.63 14.50 -6.45
N SER A 52 -4.61 13.36 -5.76
CA SER A 52 -4.60 13.33 -4.29
C SER A 52 -3.31 13.93 -3.72
N GLU A 53 -2.14 13.56 -4.26
CA GLU A 53 -0.85 14.12 -3.84
C GLU A 53 -0.75 15.61 -4.10
N HIS A 54 -1.14 16.07 -5.29
CA HIS A 54 -1.18 17.50 -5.60
C HIS A 54 -2.10 18.27 -4.64
N ALA A 55 -3.26 17.70 -4.27
CA ALA A 55 -4.16 18.33 -3.30
C ALA A 55 -3.56 18.38 -1.88
N ARG A 56 -2.86 17.33 -1.46
CA ARG A 56 -2.13 17.27 -0.18
C ARG A 56 -1.06 18.35 -0.12
N ILE A 57 -0.19 18.40 -1.13
CA ILE A 57 0.93 19.34 -1.21
C ILE A 57 0.44 20.78 -1.38
N SER A 58 -0.64 21.03 -2.11
CA SER A 58 -1.23 22.36 -2.21
C SER A 58 -1.66 22.92 -0.84
N LYS A 59 -2.23 22.10 0.03
CA LYS A 59 -2.56 22.52 1.41
C LYS A 59 -1.30 22.83 2.22
N LEU A 60 -0.25 22.04 2.02
CA LEU A 60 1.02 22.14 2.71
C LEU A 60 1.77 23.43 2.30
N ILE A 61 1.81 23.73 1.01
CA ILE A 61 2.35 24.97 0.44
C ILE A 61 1.59 26.21 0.94
N LYS A 62 0.26 26.14 1.08
CA LYS A 62 -0.50 27.24 1.68
C LYS A 62 -0.04 27.52 3.11
N LYS A 63 0.18 26.48 3.92
CA LYS A 63 0.74 26.64 5.28
C LYS A 63 2.12 27.28 5.25
N TYR A 64 2.97 26.91 4.28
CA TYR A 64 4.30 27.52 4.11
C TYR A 64 4.23 28.99 3.74
N LYS A 65 3.28 29.39 2.88
CA LYS A 65 3.08 30.78 2.48
C LYS A 65 2.48 31.65 3.59
N GLU A 66 1.52 31.11 4.34
CA GLU A 66 0.70 31.89 5.28
C GLU A 66 1.29 31.94 6.69
N LYS A 67 1.95 30.86 7.15
CA LYS A 67 2.33 30.71 8.57
C LYS A 67 3.83 30.75 8.82
N ASN A 68 4.67 31.02 7.81
CA ASN A 68 6.13 30.90 7.90
C ASN A 68 6.59 29.57 8.53
N ALA A 69 5.82 28.50 8.31
CA ALA A 69 6.17 27.18 8.83
C ALA A 69 7.25 26.58 7.92
N ASP A 70 8.32 26.04 8.50
CA ASP A 70 9.38 25.37 7.75
C ASP A 70 9.13 23.89 7.51
N TYR A 71 9.82 23.34 6.51
CA TYR A 71 9.80 21.90 6.30
C TYR A 71 10.52 21.24 7.46
N ASP A 72 9.77 20.44 8.20
CA ASP A 72 10.29 19.62 9.28
C ASP A 72 10.26 18.15 8.82
N LEU A 73 11.46 17.59 8.64
CA LEU A 73 11.66 16.22 8.20
C LEU A 73 11.01 15.23 9.17
N GLU A 74 11.05 15.52 10.47
CA GLU A 74 10.45 14.65 11.49
C GLU A 74 8.92 14.63 11.35
N GLN A 75 8.29 15.78 11.15
CA GLN A 75 6.85 15.87 10.88
C GLN A 75 6.45 15.19 9.56
N SER A 76 7.28 15.28 8.52
CA SER A 76 7.03 14.61 7.24
C SER A 76 7.07 13.08 7.39
N ILE A 77 8.06 12.54 8.09
CA ILE A 77 8.16 11.10 8.40
C ILE A 77 7.00 10.65 9.29
N LEU A 78 6.63 11.44 10.30
CA LEU A 78 5.46 11.20 11.14
C LEU A 78 4.18 11.13 10.30
N SER A 79 3.99 12.03 9.35
CA SER A 79 2.83 12.03 8.45
C SER A 79 2.75 10.79 7.54
N VAL A 80 3.89 10.27 7.08
CA VAL A 80 3.93 9.00 6.30
C VAL A 80 3.56 7.82 7.19
N LYS A 81 4.13 7.74 8.40
CA LYS A 81 3.79 6.72 9.38
C LYS A 81 2.33 6.79 9.81
N ASP A 82 1.78 7.98 9.98
CA ASP A 82 0.36 8.18 10.30
C ASP A 82 -0.54 7.68 9.17
N HIS A 83 -0.13 7.87 7.92
CA HIS A 83 -0.85 7.32 6.77
C HIS A 83 -0.79 5.79 6.74
N GLU A 84 0.39 5.22 6.96
CA GLU A 84 0.58 3.76 7.07
C GLU A 84 -0.24 3.17 8.22
N ILE A 85 -0.29 3.84 9.39
CA ILE A 85 -1.15 3.47 10.52
C ILE A 85 -2.63 3.47 10.12
N LEU A 86 -3.08 4.46 9.33
CA LEU A 86 -4.46 4.51 8.86
C LEU A 86 -4.77 3.38 7.88
N GLU A 87 -3.86 3.04 6.98
CA GLU A 87 -4.02 1.90 6.06
C GLU A 87 -4.07 0.57 6.81
N LEU A 88 -3.14 0.35 7.74
CA LEU A 88 -3.12 -0.85 8.57
C LEU A 88 -4.41 -1.00 9.39
N LYS A 89 -4.92 0.11 9.96
CA LYS A 89 -6.21 0.11 10.67
C LYS A 89 -7.38 -0.29 9.76
N LYS A 90 -7.40 0.19 8.52
CA LYS A 90 -8.43 -0.22 7.53
C LYS A 90 -8.32 -1.71 7.20
N GLN A 91 -7.11 -2.21 6.99
CA GLN A 91 -6.88 -3.63 6.72
C GLN A 91 -7.31 -4.52 7.89
N ILE A 92 -6.98 -4.15 9.12
CA ILE A 92 -7.43 -4.87 10.33
C ILE A 92 -8.95 -4.93 10.36
N PHE A 93 -9.63 -3.80 10.16
CA PHE A 93 -11.09 -3.75 10.15
C PHE A 93 -11.72 -4.65 9.06
N GLU A 94 -11.16 -4.66 7.85
CA GLU A 94 -11.63 -5.55 6.79
C GLU A 94 -11.40 -7.04 7.11
N LEU A 95 -10.25 -7.38 7.69
CA LEU A 95 -9.92 -8.74 8.09
C LEU A 95 -10.84 -9.22 9.21
N GLU A 96 -11.11 -8.39 10.21
CA GLU A 96 -12.07 -8.67 11.28
C GLU A 96 -13.48 -8.93 10.74
N LYS A 97 -13.93 -8.11 9.77
CA LYS A 97 -15.22 -8.30 9.11
C LYS A 97 -15.29 -9.62 8.34
N LYS A 98 -14.22 -9.99 7.63
CA LYS A 98 -14.13 -11.29 6.94
C LYS A 98 -14.15 -12.45 7.93
N LEU A 99 -13.40 -12.34 9.02
CA LEU A 99 -13.35 -13.35 10.07
C LEU A 99 -14.70 -13.54 10.76
N GLY A 100 -15.46 -12.46 11.00
CA GLY A 100 -16.83 -12.54 11.50
C GLY A 100 -17.75 -13.35 10.59
N ARG A 101 -17.72 -13.07 9.27
CA ARG A 101 -18.51 -13.82 8.27
C ARG A 101 -18.15 -15.30 8.22
N GLU A 102 -16.86 -15.63 8.27
CA GLU A 102 -16.42 -17.03 8.25
C GLU A 102 -16.83 -17.76 9.54
N ARG A 103 -16.82 -17.09 10.70
CA ARG A 103 -17.36 -17.66 11.95
C ARG A 103 -18.85 -17.96 11.87
N GLU A 104 -19.64 -17.03 11.33
CA GLU A 104 -21.08 -17.24 11.10
C GLU A 104 -21.32 -18.40 10.14
N ARG A 105 -20.55 -18.47 9.04
CA ARG A 105 -20.62 -19.56 8.06
C ARG A 105 -20.29 -20.91 8.67
N LEU A 106 -19.26 -20.99 9.51
CA LEU A 106 -18.88 -22.21 10.22
C LEU A 106 -20.00 -22.62 11.19
N ALA A 107 -20.53 -21.69 11.99
CA ALA A 107 -21.63 -21.97 12.90
C ALA A 107 -22.87 -22.51 12.16
N TYR A 108 -23.23 -21.90 11.02
CA TYR A 108 -24.31 -22.36 10.17
C TYR A 108 -24.07 -23.78 9.61
N ALA A 109 -22.86 -24.03 9.11
CA ALA A 109 -22.47 -25.35 8.63
C ALA A 109 -22.55 -26.42 9.74
N ALA A 110 -22.13 -26.09 10.95
CA ALA A 110 -22.23 -26.97 12.11
C ALA A 110 -23.70 -27.29 12.48
N ILE A 111 -24.61 -26.32 12.37
CA ILE A 111 -26.05 -26.53 12.60
C ILE A 111 -26.63 -27.50 11.54
N ILE A 112 -26.34 -27.28 10.26
CA ILE A 112 -26.78 -28.18 9.17
C ILE A 112 -26.20 -29.59 9.34
N ALA A 113 -24.94 -29.70 9.73
CA ALA A 113 -24.29 -30.98 9.96
C ALA A 113 -25.04 -31.80 11.04
N ARG A 114 -25.42 -31.16 12.16
CA ARG A 114 -26.23 -31.80 13.19
C ARG A 114 -27.58 -32.27 12.65
N GLN A 115 -28.25 -31.45 11.85
CA GLN A 115 -29.54 -31.80 11.23
C GLN A 115 -29.42 -33.00 10.26
N SER A 116 -28.27 -33.18 9.63
CA SER A 116 -27.99 -34.27 8.70
C SER A 116 -27.28 -35.48 9.33
N ASN A 117 -27.20 -35.57 10.66
CA ASN A 117 -26.48 -36.62 11.41
C ASN A 117 -24.98 -36.73 11.06
N ILE A 118 -24.38 -35.63 10.61
CA ILE A 118 -22.93 -35.52 10.38
C ILE A 118 -22.30 -34.94 11.65
N ASP A 119 -21.26 -35.61 12.17
CA ASP A 119 -20.52 -35.12 13.33
C ASP A 119 -19.93 -33.72 13.04
N PRO A 120 -20.34 -32.67 13.77
CA PRO A 120 -19.82 -31.32 13.59
C PRO A 120 -18.31 -31.22 13.83
N ASN A 121 -17.74 -32.10 14.66
CA ASN A 121 -16.30 -32.11 14.95
C ASN A 121 -15.46 -32.47 13.72
N ARG A 122 -16.03 -33.16 12.71
CA ARG A 122 -15.35 -33.37 11.43
C ARG A 122 -15.00 -32.06 10.71
N PHE A 123 -15.76 -30.98 10.91
CA PHE A 123 -15.41 -29.67 10.34
C PHE A 123 -14.17 -29.06 10.99
N MET A 124 -13.90 -29.38 12.26
CA MET A 124 -12.71 -28.92 12.97
C MET A 124 -11.48 -29.77 12.67
N GLU A 125 -11.65 -31.05 12.35
CA GLU A 125 -10.53 -31.95 12.02
C GLU A 125 -10.19 -31.93 10.52
N GLU A 126 -11.19 -31.79 9.64
CA GLU A 126 -11.03 -31.88 8.19
C GLU A 126 -11.23 -30.56 7.44
N SER A 127 -11.25 -29.42 8.14
CA SER A 127 -11.40 -28.10 7.52
C SER A 127 -10.42 -27.93 6.36
N PRO A 128 -10.89 -27.55 5.15
CA PRO A 128 -10.01 -27.23 4.03
C PRO A 128 -8.94 -26.18 4.39
N LEU A 129 -9.24 -25.26 5.32
CA LEU A 129 -8.29 -24.28 5.84
C LEU A 129 -7.16 -24.93 6.65
N LEU A 130 -7.49 -25.89 7.51
CA LEU A 130 -6.48 -26.61 8.31
C LEU A 130 -5.64 -27.54 7.44
N LYS A 131 -6.27 -28.20 6.45
CA LYS A 131 -5.54 -28.98 5.42
C LYS A 131 -4.61 -28.07 4.61
N ALA A 132 -5.06 -26.88 4.21
CA ALA A 132 -4.23 -25.90 3.49
C ALA A 132 -3.07 -25.37 4.35
N GLN A 133 -3.30 -25.05 5.63
CA GLN A 133 -2.25 -24.63 6.57
C GLN A 133 -1.24 -25.75 6.87
N ALA A 134 -1.71 -26.99 7.05
CA ALA A 134 -0.85 -28.15 7.22
C ALA A 134 0.00 -28.42 5.97
N ASN A 135 -0.58 -28.25 4.78
CA ASN A 135 0.15 -28.38 3.51
C ASN A 135 1.15 -27.24 3.29
N ALA A 136 0.82 -26.01 3.65
CA ALA A 136 1.74 -24.87 3.60
C ALA A 136 2.96 -25.10 4.51
N LYS A 137 2.74 -25.55 5.75
CA LYS A 137 3.83 -25.91 6.68
C LYS A 137 4.69 -27.05 6.14
N LYS A 138 4.10 -28.09 5.54
CA LYS A 138 4.86 -29.17 4.89
C LYS A 138 5.70 -28.65 3.72
N ASN A 139 5.18 -27.71 2.94
CA ASN A 139 5.92 -27.11 1.84
C ASN A 139 7.07 -26.22 2.32
N GLU A 140 6.91 -25.46 3.40
CA GLU A 140 8.01 -24.68 4.02
C GLU A 140 9.12 -25.57 4.59
N ILE A 141 8.78 -26.75 5.10
CA ILE A 141 9.74 -27.74 5.60
C ILE A 141 10.48 -28.42 4.43
N ASN A 142 9.79 -28.63 3.30
CA ASN A 142 10.34 -29.30 2.11
C ASN A 142 11.05 -28.35 1.14
N THR A 143 10.90 -27.02 1.28
CA THR A 143 11.74 -26.09 0.55
C THR A 143 13.16 -26.14 1.10
N PRO A 144 14.17 -26.49 0.29
CA PRO A 144 15.55 -26.44 0.74
C PRO A 144 15.85 -24.99 1.12
N LYS A 145 16.21 -24.76 2.39
CA LYS A 145 16.73 -23.47 2.83
C LYS A 145 18.03 -23.27 2.07
N ILE A 146 18.02 -22.37 1.09
CA ILE A 146 19.22 -22.02 0.34
C ILE A 146 20.10 -21.25 1.32
N ASP A 147 21.20 -21.86 1.77
CA ASP A 147 22.20 -21.17 2.57
C ASP A 147 22.73 -19.95 1.79
N ASP A 148 22.94 -18.82 2.45
CA ASP A 148 23.43 -17.58 1.82
C ASP A 148 24.73 -17.79 1.03
N LYS A 149 25.57 -18.76 1.46
CA LYS A 149 26.80 -19.17 0.76
C LYS A 149 26.54 -19.81 -0.61
N ALA A 150 25.37 -20.41 -0.84
CA ALA A 150 24.97 -20.98 -2.12
C ALA A 150 24.50 -19.88 -3.09
N LEU A 151 23.77 -18.87 -2.59
CA LEU A 151 23.34 -17.69 -3.36
C LEU A 151 24.54 -16.87 -3.89
N ASP A 152 25.59 -16.71 -3.08
CA ASP A 152 26.80 -15.98 -3.49
C ASP A 152 27.57 -16.66 -4.63
N ARG A 153 27.49 -17.99 -4.77
CA ARG A 153 28.12 -18.71 -5.88
C ARG A 153 27.45 -18.46 -7.22
N PHE A 154 26.15 -18.17 -7.22
CA PHE A 154 25.40 -17.82 -8.43
C PHE A 154 25.61 -16.34 -8.82
N ARG A 155 25.84 -15.45 -7.85
CA ARG A 155 26.13 -14.03 -8.11
C ARG A 155 27.52 -13.77 -8.71
N LYS A 156 28.52 -14.61 -8.43
CA LYS A 156 29.89 -14.44 -8.93
C LYS A 156 30.15 -14.96 -10.35
N LYS A 157 29.10 -15.40 -11.07
CA LYS A 157 29.23 -16.02 -12.41
C LYS A 157 28.65 -15.15 -13.55
N GLN A 158 28.64 -13.83 -13.36
CA GLN A 158 28.42 -12.84 -14.42
C GLN A 158 29.68 -12.03 -14.65
#